data_AF-A0A9W7A9N1-F1
#
_entry.id   AF-A0A9W7A9N1-F1
#
_cell.length_a   1.000
_cell.length_b   1.000
_cell.length_c   1.000
_cell.angle_alpha   90.00
_cell.angle_beta   90.00
_cell.angle_gamma   90.00
#
_symmetry.space_group_name_H-M   'P 1'
#
loop_
_entity.id
_entity.type
_entity.pdbx_description
1 polymer ?
#
loop_
_entity_poly.entity_id
_entity_poly.type
_entity_poly.pdbx_seq_one_letter_code
_entity_poly.pdbx_strand_id
1 'polypeptide(L)'
;MSSVTLRIIFLASALSFSYAAQCGDCWCVPGNGGLDDCPSWSPQDDFSPELLADLKSKTLTNPFDPLTCDPYSDPSCKTTPPQQYVDSPTAVCGMLFSGPSEFPCGTYSLRSYNSADEALDDSAYITHTGACGLCSTSQDLYAYITQPDMTHEGKKCATKGLIHEEWGKKCYMNLGFTEPCAEIWNYDGIYDGKKCAGICVLNLFADNNGPPPACELNDCLECDEDEAGPVFKEVAGRTRRRSGLNEEIGRGCDEFAKIDIDKAMC
;
A
#
# COMPACT_ATOMS: atom_id res chain seq x y z
N MET A 1 -25.08 -47.12 35.40
CA MET A 1 -24.97 -45.65 35.30
C MET A 1 -23.93 -45.36 34.23
N SER A 2 -24.36 -45.17 32.98
CA SER A 2 -23.46 -44.87 31.85
C SER A 2 -23.22 -43.38 31.77
N SER A 3 -21.95 -42.99 31.77
CA SER A 3 -21.51 -41.61 31.55
C SER A 3 -21.42 -41.35 30.04
N VAL A 4 -22.16 -40.37 29.55
CA VAL A 4 -22.12 -39.92 28.15
C VAL A 4 -21.15 -38.73 28.07
N THR A 5 -20.03 -38.89 27.36
CA THR A 5 -19.07 -37.82 27.12
C THR A 5 -19.51 -37.04 25.88
N LEU A 6 -19.99 -35.81 26.07
CA LEU A 6 -20.37 -34.90 25.00
C LEU A 6 -19.10 -34.30 24.37
N ARG A 7 -18.78 -34.69 23.13
CA ARG A 7 -17.73 -34.03 22.34
C ARG A 7 -18.33 -32.82 21.63
N ILE A 8 -17.97 -31.62 22.08
CA ILE A 8 -18.27 -30.38 21.39
C ILE A 8 -17.25 -30.23 20.26
N ILE A 9 -17.71 -30.37 19.02
CA ILE A 9 -16.93 -30.07 17.82
C ILE A 9 -17.07 -28.57 17.57
N PHE A 10 -16.00 -27.81 17.79
CA PHE A 10 -15.92 -26.42 17.34
C PHE A 10 -15.70 -26.43 15.81
N LEU A 11 -16.76 -26.20 15.05
CA LEU A 11 -16.66 -25.76 13.67
C LEU A 11 -16.28 -24.27 13.71
N ALA A 12 -14.97 -23.98 13.66
CA ALA A 12 -14.49 -22.65 13.33
C ALA A 12 -14.73 -22.43 11.84
N SER A 13 -15.92 -21.96 11.47
CA SER A 13 -16.15 -21.34 10.18
C SER A 13 -15.33 -20.06 10.15
N ALA A 14 -14.15 -20.12 9.54
CA ALA A 14 -13.39 -18.95 9.13
C ALA A 14 -14.24 -18.20 8.09
N LEU A 15 -15.02 -17.22 8.55
CA LEU A 15 -15.49 -16.16 7.71
C LEU A 15 -14.25 -15.32 7.38
N SER A 16 -13.55 -15.70 6.31
CA SER A 16 -12.59 -14.82 5.65
C SER A 16 -13.42 -13.66 5.10
N PHE A 17 -13.49 -12.56 5.84
CA PHE A 17 -13.96 -11.30 5.29
C PHE A 17 -12.93 -10.90 4.23
N SER A 18 -13.25 -11.10 2.96
CA SER A 18 -12.47 -10.49 1.89
C SER A 18 -12.72 -9.00 1.97
N TYR A 19 -11.68 -8.25 2.38
CA TYR A 19 -11.68 -6.79 2.38
C TYR A 19 -11.41 -6.22 0.97
N ALA A 20 -11.18 -7.10 -0.03
CA ALA A 20 -10.93 -6.69 -1.39
C ALA A 20 -12.22 -6.16 -2.03
N ALA A 21 -12.14 -4.99 -2.65
CA ALA A 21 -13.22 -4.50 -3.50
C ALA A 21 -13.50 -5.52 -4.62
N GLN A 22 -14.77 -5.70 -4.94
CA GLN A 22 -15.21 -6.52 -6.05
C GLN A 22 -15.94 -5.65 -7.07
N CYS A 23 -15.69 -5.90 -8.35
CA CYS A 23 -16.44 -5.33 -9.45
C CYS A 23 -17.18 -6.44 -10.19
N GLY A 24 -18.43 -6.69 -9.77
CA GLY A 24 -19.18 -7.86 -10.23
C GLY A 24 -18.50 -9.12 -9.70
N ASP A 25 -18.07 -10.00 -10.61
CA ASP A 25 -17.38 -11.25 -10.26
C ASP A 25 -15.83 -11.11 -10.25
N CYS A 26 -15.29 -9.91 -10.54
CA CYS A 26 -13.85 -9.66 -10.57
C CYS A 26 -13.35 -9.00 -9.28
N TRP A 27 -12.10 -9.30 -8.90
CA TRP A 27 -11.38 -8.64 -7.79
C TRP A 27 -10.82 -7.25 -8.14
N CYS A 28 -10.97 -6.83 -9.40
CA CYS A 28 -10.53 -5.54 -9.96
C CYS A 28 -11.54 -5.09 -11.02
N VAL A 29 -11.30 -3.93 -11.63
CA VAL A 29 -12.07 -3.38 -12.76
C VAL A 29 -11.36 -3.73 -14.08
N PRO A 30 -11.88 -4.67 -14.89
CA PRO A 30 -11.37 -4.95 -16.23
C PRO A 30 -11.39 -3.71 -17.13
N GLY A 31 -10.36 -3.53 -17.98
CA GLY A 31 -10.20 -2.36 -18.86
C GLY A 31 -11.32 -2.16 -19.89
N ASN A 32 -12.18 -3.15 -20.09
CA ASN A 32 -13.38 -3.14 -20.92
C ASN A 32 -14.64 -2.69 -20.15
N GLY A 33 -14.48 -2.09 -18.96
CA GLY A 33 -15.59 -1.61 -18.14
C GLY A 33 -16.37 -2.75 -17.49
N GLY A 34 -15.67 -3.75 -16.96
CA GLY A 34 -16.19 -4.79 -16.04
C GLY A 34 -17.01 -5.93 -16.61
N LEU A 35 -16.85 -6.27 -17.90
CA LEU A 35 -17.49 -7.45 -18.50
C LEU A 35 -16.45 -8.54 -18.83
N ASP A 36 -16.63 -9.72 -18.23
CA ASP A 36 -16.16 -11.07 -18.58
C ASP A 36 -14.65 -11.38 -18.76
N ASP A 37 -13.72 -10.46 -18.48
CA ASP A 37 -12.27 -10.72 -18.58
C ASP A 37 -11.52 -10.51 -17.25
N CYS A 38 -11.99 -11.10 -16.15
CA CYS A 38 -11.21 -11.08 -14.91
C CYS A 38 -9.85 -11.76 -15.14
N PRO A 39 -8.73 -11.19 -14.66
CA PRO A 39 -7.43 -11.84 -14.80
C PRO A 39 -7.41 -13.22 -14.13
N SER A 40 -6.68 -14.17 -14.71
CA SER A 40 -6.49 -15.52 -14.16
C SER A 40 -5.62 -15.57 -12.89
N TRP A 41 -5.15 -14.42 -12.43
CA TRP A 41 -4.33 -14.23 -11.25
C TRP A 41 -5.03 -13.21 -10.34
N SER A 42 -4.71 -13.21 -9.05
CA SER A 42 -5.17 -12.20 -8.09
C SER A 42 -4.00 -11.74 -7.22
N PRO A 43 -4.07 -10.52 -6.66
CA PRO A 43 -3.14 -10.05 -5.65
C PRO A 43 -3.13 -10.98 -4.44
N GLN A 44 -1.98 -11.10 -3.79
CA GLN A 44 -1.84 -11.91 -2.59
C GLN A 44 -2.60 -11.25 -1.43
N ASP A 45 -3.37 -12.03 -0.70
CA ASP A 45 -4.14 -11.59 0.47
C ASP A 45 -3.91 -12.44 1.72
N ASP A 46 -3.13 -13.51 1.61
CA ASP A 46 -2.68 -14.35 2.71
C ASP A 46 -1.16 -14.27 2.91
N PHE A 47 -0.73 -13.89 4.12
CA PHE A 47 0.68 -13.74 4.45
C PHE A 47 1.03 -14.54 5.69
N SER A 48 2.12 -15.31 5.60
CA SER A 48 2.57 -16.14 6.72
C SER A 48 3.05 -15.29 7.91
N PRO A 49 2.82 -15.74 9.17
CA PRO A 49 3.39 -15.07 10.34
C PRO A 49 4.93 -14.94 10.27
N GLU A 50 5.61 -15.90 9.65
CA GLU A 50 7.05 -15.90 9.43
C GLU A 50 7.49 -14.76 8.52
N LEU A 51 6.79 -14.53 7.40
CA LEU A 51 7.02 -13.39 6.52
C LEU A 51 6.80 -12.06 7.25
N LEU A 52 5.70 -11.93 7.99
CA LEU A 52 5.40 -10.70 8.74
C LEU A 52 6.48 -10.40 9.80
N ALA A 53 6.96 -11.43 10.50
CA ALA A 53 8.05 -11.31 11.46
C ALA A 53 9.37 -10.90 10.77
N ASP A 54 9.67 -11.49 9.62
CA ASP A 54 10.85 -11.17 8.83
C ASP A 54 10.82 -9.71 8.35
N LEU A 55 9.75 -9.27 7.67
CA LEU A 55 9.58 -7.88 7.20
C LEU A 55 9.81 -6.84 8.31
N LYS A 56 9.34 -7.14 9.52
CA LYS A 56 9.48 -6.29 10.71
C LYS A 56 10.87 -6.32 11.32
N SER A 57 11.62 -7.42 11.15
CA SER A 57 12.95 -7.60 11.73
C SER A 57 14.09 -7.10 10.84
N LYS A 58 13.86 -6.97 9.53
CA LYS A 58 14.85 -6.51 8.56
C LYS A 58 15.35 -5.10 8.88
N THR A 59 16.66 -4.90 8.75
CA THR A 59 17.29 -3.59 8.97
C THR A 59 17.71 -2.95 7.65
N LEU A 60 17.21 -1.75 7.38
CA LEU A 60 17.59 -0.94 6.22
C LEU A 60 18.95 -0.28 6.46
N THR A 61 19.89 -0.44 5.52
CA THR A 61 21.26 0.06 5.63
C THR A 61 21.46 1.46 5.02
N ASN A 62 20.53 1.90 4.18
CA ASN A 62 20.42 3.27 3.68
C ASN A 62 19.09 3.91 4.15
N PRO A 63 18.99 4.29 5.44
CA PRO A 63 17.75 4.79 6.03
C PRO A 63 17.26 6.06 5.32
N PHE A 64 15.94 6.26 5.40
CA PHE A 64 15.26 7.40 4.83
C PHE A 64 15.20 8.53 5.85
N ASP A 65 15.54 9.73 5.43
CA ASP A 65 15.47 10.92 6.28
C ASP A 65 14.00 11.33 6.48
N PRO A 66 13.65 11.84 7.67
CA PRO A 66 12.36 12.50 7.87
C PRO A 66 12.17 13.64 6.87
N LEU A 67 10.94 13.79 6.44
CA LEU A 67 10.50 14.82 5.52
C LEU A 67 10.47 16.17 6.24
N THR A 68 11.24 17.14 5.74
CA THR A 68 11.41 18.46 6.39
C THR A 68 10.62 19.59 5.73
N CYS A 69 9.84 19.26 4.72
CA CYS A 69 9.04 20.16 3.89
C CYS A 69 7.75 19.46 3.46
N ASP A 70 6.71 20.22 3.17
CA ASP A 70 5.45 19.68 2.65
C ASP A 70 5.48 19.70 1.11
N PRO A 71 5.53 18.54 0.42
CA PRO A 71 5.63 18.50 -1.04
C PRO A 71 4.37 18.99 -1.75
N TYR A 72 3.23 19.10 -1.07
CA TYR A 72 2.01 19.68 -1.65
C TYR A 72 2.05 21.21 -1.69
N SER A 73 2.89 21.84 -0.87
CA SER A 73 3.05 23.29 -0.83
C SER A 73 4.43 23.78 -1.30
N ASP A 74 5.43 22.89 -1.35
CA ASP A 74 6.78 23.18 -1.82
C ASP A 74 7.23 22.16 -2.88
N PRO A 75 7.13 22.49 -4.19
CA PRO A 75 7.61 21.65 -5.27
C PRO A 75 9.13 21.41 -5.29
N SER A 76 9.89 22.15 -4.47
CA SER A 76 11.34 21.95 -4.32
C SER A 76 11.69 20.97 -3.21
N CYS A 77 10.68 20.40 -2.54
CA CYS A 77 10.84 19.48 -1.44
C CYS A 77 11.60 18.22 -1.86
N LYS A 78 12.73 17.95 -1.19
CA LYS A 78 13.61 16.82 -1.50
C LYS A 78 13.41 15.71 -0.49
N THR A 79 13.41 14.49 -0.99
CA THR A 79 13.26 13.27 -0.20
C THR A 79 14.53 12.43 -0.21
N THR A 80 14.66 11.57 0.80
CA THR A 80 15.59 10.44 0.81
C THR A 80 14.74 9.17 0.90
N PRO A 81 14.69 8.30 -0.12
CA PRO A 81 15.46 8.34 -1.35
C PRO A 81 14.97 9.46 -2.28
N PRO A 82 15.83 9.95 -3.20
CA PRO A 82 15.44 10.97 -4.15
C PRO A 82 14.36 10.43 -5.12
N GLN A 83 13.43 11.29 -5.50
CA GLN A 83 12.40 11.08 -6.52
C GLN A 83 13.03 10.90 -7.92
N GLN A 84 13.60 9.72 -8.18
CA GLN A 84 14.20 9.35 -9.46
C GLN A 84 13.24 8.43 -10.23
N TYR A 85 13.23 8.53 -11.56
CA TYR A 85 12.40 7.67 -12.43
C TYR A 85 10.89 7.73 -12.15
N VAL A 86 10.40 8.84 -11.58
CA VAL A 86 8.99 9.01 -11.19
C VAL A 86 8.03 8.94 -12.38
N ASP A 87 8.45 9.44 -13.55
CA ASP A 87 7.70 9.38 -14.80
C ASP A 87 7.93 8.09 -15.61
N SER A 88 8.78 7.18 -15.12
CA SER A 88 9.12 5.96 -15.85
C SER A 88 8.09 4.87 -15.56
N PRO A 89 7.33 4.41 -16.58
CA PRO A 89 6.32 3.36 -16.39
C PRO A 89 6.94 1.99 -16.13
N THR A 90 8.25 1.84 -16.36
CA THR A 90 9.00 0.59 -16.15
C THR A 90 9.77 0.57 -14.84
N ALA A 91 9.84 1.69 -14.12
CA ALA A 91 10.62 1.79 -12.90
C ALA A 91 10.15 0.79 -11.85
N VAL A 92 11.10 0.35 -11.03
CA VAL A 92 10.85 -0.56 -9.91
C VAL A 92 11.73 -0.16 -8.72
N CYS A 93 11.27 -0.51 -7.52
CA CYS A 93 12.09 -0.43 -6.32
C CYS A 93 12.61 -1.83 -6.00
N GLY A 94 13.94 -1.96 -5.98
CA GLY A 94 14.64 -3.20 -5.69
C GLY A 94 15.25 -3.20 -4.29
N MET A 95 15.19 -4.36 -3.65
CA MET A 95 15.78 -4.68 -2.36
C MET A 95 17.07 -5.49 -2.58
N LEU A 96 18.18 -4.96 -2.10
CA LEU A 96 19.51 -5.58 -2.17
C LEU A 96 19.88 -6.10 -0.79
N PHE A 97 20.03 -7.41 -0.64
CA PHE A 97 20.40 -8.02 0.64
C PHE A 97 21.92 -8.02 0.86
N SER A 98 22.35 -7.62 2.05
CA SER A 98 23.74 -7.70 2.47
C SER A 98 23.94 -8.98 3.30
N GLY A 99 24.25 -10.10 2.66
CA GLY A 99 24.50 -11.38 3.34
C GLY A 99 24.17 -12.61 2.51
N PRO A 100 24.42 -13.82 3.03
CA PRO A 100 23.99 -15.06 2.38
C PRO A 100 22.47 -15.08 2.19
N SER A 101 22.02 -15.70 1.11
CA SER A 101 20.62 -15.96 0.76
C SER A 101 20.02 -17.06 1.65
N GLU A 102 20.10 -16.88 2.98
CA GLU A 102 19.54 -17.79 3.96
C GLU A 102 18.60 -17.03 4.88
N PHE A 103 17.34 -17.43 4.87
CA PHE A 103 16.28 -16.86 5.69
C PHE A 103 16.53 -17.07 7.20
N PRO A 104 16.34 -16.05 8.06
CA PRO A 104 15.85 -14.68 7.77
C PRO A 104 16.96 -13.72 7.32
N CYS A 105 16.62 -12.81 6.39
CA CYS A 105 17.58 -11.83 5.87
C CYS A 105 17.74 -10.69 6.89
N GLY A 106 18.95 -10.49 7.42
CA GLY A 106 19.16 -9.49 8.47
C GLY A 106 19.17 -8.05 7.98
N THR A 107 19.85 -7.77 6.86
CA THR A 107 20.10 -6.39 6.41
C THR A 107 19.90 -6.24 4.91
N TYR A 108 19.35 -5.09 4.49
CA TYR A 108 19.10 -4.78 3.09
C TYR A 108 19.35 -3.30 2.78
N SER A 109 19.44 -2.95 1.50
CA SER A 109 19.32 -1.58 1.01
C SER A 109 18.24 -1.49 -0.06
N LEU A 110 17.69 -0.30 -0.27
CA LEU A 110 16.72 -0.03 -1.33
C LEU A 110 17.34 0.82 -2.43
N ARG A 111 17.01 0.51 -3.68
CA ARG A 111 17.43 1.27 -4.85
C ARG A 111 16.32 1.32 -5.89
N SER A 112 16.11 2.51 -6.46
CA SER A 112 15.26 2.69 -7.63
C SER A 112 16.00 2.27 -8.90
N TYR A 113 15.34 1.49 -9.74
CA TYR A 113 15.82 1.08 -11.06
C TYR A 113 14.87 1.62 -12.12
N ASN A 114 15.38 1.89 -13.32
CA ASN A 114 14.54 2.37 -14.41
C ASN A 114 13.73 1.23 -15.07
N SER A 115 14.14 -0.02 -14.86
CA SER A 115 13.45 -1.22 -15.34
C SER A 115 13.60 -2.40 -14.40
N ALA A 116 12.71 -3.39 -14.53
CA ALA A 116 12.84 -4.68 -13.87
C ALA A 116 14.12 -5.42 -14.28
N ASP A 117 14.50 -5.36 -15.55
CA ASP A 117 15.72 -6.00 -16.06
C ASP A 117 16.98 -5.45 -15.38
N GLU A 118 17.08 -4.13 -15.21
CA GLU A 118 18.19 -3.50 -14.47
C GLU A 118 18.24 -3.95 -13.00
N ALA A 119 17.08 -4.11 -12.35
CA ALA A 119 17.02 -4.59 -10.98
C ALA A 119 17.51 -6.05 -10.87
N LEU A 120 17.08 -6.91 -11.80
CA LEU A 120 17.48 -8.31 -11.86
C LEU A 120 18.98 -8.48 -12.15
N ASP A 121 19.54 -7.65 -13.04
CA ASP A 121 20.96 -7.62 -13.35
C ASP A 121 21.82 -7.23 -12.13
N ASP A 122 21.30 -6.38 -11.24
CA ASP A 122 21.93 -6.04 -9.95
C ASP A 122 21.59 -7.03 -8.83
N SER A 123 20.97 -8.18 -9.16
CA SER A 123 20.51 -9.19 -8.20
C SER A 123 19.57 -8.62 -7.13
N ALA A 124 18.85 -7.55 -7.44
CA ALA A 124 17.88 -6.95 -6.55
C ALA A 124 16.55 -7.70 -6.61
N TYR A 125 15.95 -7.88 -5.44
CA TYR A 125 14.59 -8.38 -5.34
C TYR A 125 13.59 -7.24 -5.55
N ILE A 126 12.75 -7.31 -6.58
CA ILE A 126 11.75 -6.26 -6.86
C ILE A 126 10.64 -6.29 -5.80
N THR A 127 10.52 -5.23 -5.01
CA THR A 127 9.56 -5.18 -3.90
C THR A 127 8.28 -4.38 -4.20
N HIS A 128 8.33 -3.46 -5.16
CA HIS A 128 7.17 -2.80 -5.76
C HIS A 128 7.50 -2.20 -7.13
N THR A 129 6.49 -1.95 -7.94
CA THR A 129 6.60 -1.13 -9.16
C THR A 129 6.67 0.35 -8.81
N GLY A 130 7.18 1.17 -9.73
CA GLY A 130 7.57 2.55 -9.46
C GLY A 130 8.89 2.64 -8.69
N ALA A 131 9.50 3.83 -8.71
CA ALA A 131 10.73 4.09 -7.97
C ALA A 131 10.52 4.00 -6.44
N CYS A 132 11.61 3.75 -5.71
CA CYS A 132 11.57 3.84 -4.25
C CYS A 132 11.24 5.28 -3.81
N GLY A 133 10.42 5.39 -2.77
CA GLY A 133 10.04 6.60 -2.06
C GLY A 133 9.88 6.33 -0.56
N LEU A 134 9.33 7.30 0.18
CA LEU A 134 9.32 7.30 1.65
C LEU A 134 8.63 6.08 2.28
N CYS A 135 7.73 5.41 1.56
CA CYS A 135 6.97 4.24 2.03
C CYS A 135 7.51 2.90 1.51
N SER A 136 8.75 2.86 1.01
CA SER A 136 9.27 1.68 0.31
C SER A 136 9.89 0.62 1.21
N THR A 137 10.07 0.91 2.50
CA THR A 137 10.75 0.00 3.43
C THR A 137 9.96 -1.30 3.66
N SER A 138 10.65 -2.34 4.13
CA SER A 138 10.01 -3.59 4.56
C SER A 138 9.03 -3.39 5.71
N GLN A 139 9.30 -2.42 6.59
CA GLN A 139 8.39 -2.05 7.67
C GLN A 139 7.12 -1.39 7.13
N ASP A 140 7.22 -0.54 6.12
CA ASP A 140 6.04 0.08 5.49
C ASP A 140 5.23 -0.94 4.70
N LEU A 141 5.88 -1.91 4.04
CA LEU A 141 5.19 -3.07 3.46
C LEU A 141 4.44 -3.88 4.53
N TYR A 142 5.06 -4.14 5.68
CA TYR A 142 4.39 -4.77 6.82
C TYR A 142 3.17 -3.97 7.27
N ALA A 143 3.26 -2.64 7.34
CA ALA A 143 2.13 -1.79 7.69
C ALA A 143 1.00 -1.91 6.66
N TYR A 144 1.31 -1.85 5.37
CA TYR A 144 0.31 -2.09 4.33
C TYR A 144 -0.33 -3.48 4.45
N ILE A 145 0.44 -4.56 4.63
CA ILE A 145 -0.12 -5.90 4.75
C ILE A 145 -1.05 -6.00 5.99
N THR A 146 -0.67 -5.40 7.11
CA THR A 146 -1.43 -5.50 8.37
C THR A 146 -2.59 -4.51 8.50
N GLN A 147 -2.69 -3.52 7.61
CA GLN A 147 -3.81 -2.58 7.52
C GLN A 147 -4.55 -2.77 6.18
N PRO A 148 -5.44 -3.78 6.06
CA PRO A 148 -6.11 -4.06 4.78
C PRO A 148 -7.11 -2.98 4.35
N ASP A 149 -7.70 -2.24 5.30
CA ASP A 149 -8.64 -1.15 5.05
C ASP A 149 -7.94 0.20 5.28
N MET A 150 -7.16 0.62 4.30
CA MET A 150 -6.40 1.88 4.38
C MET A 150 -7.31 3.10 4.21
N THR A 151 -8.45 2.98 3.55
CA THR A 151 -9.48 4.03 3.47
C THR A 151 -9.98 4.39 4.86
N HIS A 152 -10.35 3.42 5.69
CA HIS A 152 -10.83 3.69 7.04
C HIS A 152 -9.73 4.28 7.94
N GLU A 153 -8.57 3.63 8.00
CA GLU A 153 -7.48 4.05 8.87
C GLU A 153 -6.86 5.38 8.40
N GLY A 154 -6.75 5.59 7.09
CA GLY A 154 -6.32 6.84 6.47
C GLY A 154 -7.23 8.00 6.82
N LYS A 155 -8.55 7.88 6.59
CA LYS A 155 -9.53 8.92 6.98
C LYS A 155 -9.45 9.28 8.47
N LYS A 156 -9.29 8.28 9.33
CA LYS A 156 -9.14 8.46 10.79
C LYS A 156 -7.86 9.22 11.14
N CYS A 157 -6.74 8.91 10.50
CA CYS A 157 -5.48 9.61 10.74
C CYS A 157 -5.46 11.01 10.12
N ALA A 158 -5.99 11.19 8.90
CA ALA A 158 -6.17 12.48 8.25
C ALA A 158 -7.03 13.45 9.07
N THR A 159 -8.14 12.96 9.64
CA THR A 159 -9.00 13.77 10.55
C THR A 159 -8.22 14.30 11.75
N LYS A 160 -7.30 13.49 12.31
CA LYS A 160 -6.43 13.95 13.39
C LYS A 160 -5.40 14.97 12.89
N GLY A 161 -4.84 14.77 11.70
CA GLY A 161 -3.91 15.70 11.05
C GLY A 161 -4.53 17.08 10.80
N LEU A 162 -5.80 17.13 10.37
CA LEU A 162 -6.57 18.37 10.19
C LEU A 162 -6.76 19.16 11.50
N ILE A 163 -6.81 18.46 12.64
CA ILE A 163 -6.86 19.10 13.97
C ILE A 163 -5.47 19.54 14.40
N HIS A 164 -4.49 18.65 14.27
CA HIS A 164 -3.10 18.89 14.62
C HIS A 164 -2.19 17.92 13.86
N GLU A 165 -1.24 18.45 13.08
CA GLU A 165 -0.37 17.68 12.19
C GLU A 165 0.32 16.50 12.89
N GLU A 166 0.99 16.75 14.02
CA GLU A 166 1.65 15.69 14.80
C GLU A 166 0.71 14.57 15.29
N TRP A 167 -0.59 14.85 15.48
CA TRP A 167 -1.54 13.81 15.89
C TRP A 167 -1.87 12.86 14.74
N GLY A 168 -1.95 13.38 13.52
CA GLY A 168 -2.12 12.57 12.31
C GLY A 168 -0.86 11.77 11.99
N LYS A 169 0.32 12.39 12.02
CA LYS A 169 1.61 11.69 11.86
C LYS A 169 1.74 10.53 12.84
N LYS A 170 1.55 10.79 14.14
CA LYS A 170 1.60 9.76 15.18
C LYS A 170 0.53 8.68 14.99
N CYS A 171 -0.63 9.02 14.41
CA CYS A 171 -1.66 8.04 14.07
C CYS A 171 -1.14 7.04 13.04
N TYR A 172 -0.55 7.49 11.93
CA TYR A 172 0.04 6.62 10.91
C TYR A 172 1.21 5.79 11.44
N MET A 173 2.09 6.38 12.27
CA MET A 173 3.16 5.60 12.91
C MET A 173 2.62 4.46 13.78
N ASN A 174 1.50 4.68 14.48
CA ASN A 174 0.87 3.62 15.29
C ASN A 174 0.24 2.50 14.44
N LEU A 175 -0.01 2.73 13.15
CA LEU A 175 -0.40 1.68 12.20
C LEU A 175 0.78 0.80 11.79
N GLY A 176 2.01 1.24 12.06
CA GLY A 176 3.25 0.50 11.81
C GLY A 176 4.18 1.15 10.79
N PHE A 177 3.74 2.24 10.13
CA PHE A 177 4.58 2.97 9.18
C PHE A 177 5.82 3.57 9.84
N THR A 178 6.89 3.66 9.06
CA THR A 178 8.07 4.46 9.42
C THR A 178 7.71 5.95 9.52
N GLU A 179 8.52 6.74 10.22
CA GLU A 179 8.28 8.19 10.33
C GLU A 179 8.19 8.89 8.97
N PRO A 180 9.10 8.67 8.00
CA PRO A 180 9.00 9.33 6.69
C PRO A 180 7.73 8.94 5.91
N CYS A 181 7.31 7.67 5.96
CA CYS A 181 6.06 7.25 5.33
C CYS A 181 4.83 7.84 6.02
N ALA A 182 4.83 7.90 7.36
CA ALA A 182 3.76 8.50 8.15
C ALA A 182 3.63 10.01 7.87
N GLU A 183 4.73 10.71 7.60
CA GLU A 183 4.73 12.13 7.24
C GLU A 183 4.04 12.39 5.91
N ILE A 184 4.40 11.67 4.85
CA ILE A 184 3.74 11.87 3.56
C ILE A 184 2.26 11.50 3.59
N TRP A 185 1.88 10.40 4.25
CA TRP A 185 0.47 10.05 4.47
C TRP A 185 -0.32 11.11 5.24
N ASN A 186 0.36 11.81 6.16
CA ASN A 186 -0.26 12.88 6.93
C ASN A 186 -0.41 14.16 6.10
N TYR A 187 0.61 14.55 5.33
CA TYR A 187 0.51 15.69 4.42
C TYR A 187 -0.56 15.46 3.35
N ASP A 188 -0.60 14.26 2.78
CA ASP A 188 -1.62 13.81 1.84
C ASP A 188 -3.04 13.99 2.41
N GLY A 189 -3.31 13.36 3.56
CA GLY A 189 -4.63 13.47 4.19
C GLY A 189 -5.01 14.88 4.64
N ILE A 190 -4.04 15.73 5.01
CA ILE A 190 -4.30 17.14 5.32
C ILE A 190 -4.61 17.94 4.06
N TYR A 191 -3.91 17.66 2.96
CA TYR A 191 -4.09 18.33 1.67
C TYR A 191 -5.45 17.95 1.07
N ASP A 192 -5.72 16.65 0.93
CA ASP A 192 -7.01 16.11 0.46
C ASP A 192 -8.16 16.65 1.33
N GLY A 193 -8.01 16.54 2.65
CA GLY A 193 -8.99 17.05 3.62
C GLY A 193 -9.23 18.57 3.57
N LYS A 194 -8.39 19.35 2.89
CA LYS A 194 -8.63 20.78 2.60
C LYS A 194 -9.19 21.01 1.20
N LYS A 195 -8.75 20.22 0.22
CA LYS A 195 -9.11 20.37 -1.21
C LYS A 195 -10.45 19.74 -1.55
N CYS A 196 -10.67 18.53 -1.08
CA CYS A 196 -11.83 17.71 -1.39
C CYS A 196 -12.89 17.69 -0.26
N ALA A 197 -12.69 18.44 0.84
CA ALA A 197 -13.59 18.48 1.99
C ALA A 197 -15.08 18.56 1.63
N GLY A 198 -15.46 19.47 0.72
CA GLY A 198 -16.86 19.68 0.34
C GLY A 198 -17.48 18.43 -0.29
N ILE A 199 -16.78 17.82 -1.26
CA ILE A 199 -17.28 16.65 -1.99
C ILE A 199 -17.21 15.38 -1.14
N CYS A 200 -16.20 15.27 -0.27
CA CYS A 200 -16.05 14.17 0.66
C CYS A 200 -17.06 14.18 1.81
N VAL A 201 -17.47 15.35 2.30
CA VAL A 201 -18.58 15.44 3.26
C VAL A 201 -19.90 15.00 2.64
N LEU A 202 -20.14 15.32 1.37
CA LEU A 202 -21.35 14.87 0.65
C LEU A 202 -21.35 13.35 0.41
N ASN A 203 -20.16 12.75 0.29
CA ASN A 203 -19.96 11.32 0.02
C ASN A 203 -19.50 10.52 1.26
N LEU A 204 -19.68 11.04 2.48
CA LEU A 204 -19.12 10.45 3.70
C LEU A 204 -19.56 8.99 3.95
N PHE A 205 -20.75 8.64 3.48
CA PHE A 205 -21.34 7.30 3.60
C PHE A 205 -21.54 6.61 2.25
N ALA A 206 -21.01 7.17 1.17
CA ALA A 206 -21.04 6.53 -0.13
C ALA A 206 -20.10 5.31 -0.12
N ASP A 207 -20.48 4.28 -0.87
CA ASP A 207 -19.57 3.18 -1.17
C ASP A 207 -18.34 3.72 -1.93
N ASN A 208 -17.19 3.05 -1.81
CA ASN A 208 -15.97 3.47 -2.49
C ASN A 208 -16.13 3.47 -4.02
N ASN A 209 -16.93 2.55 -4.54
CA ASN A 209 -17.18 2.40 -5.97
C ASN A 209 -18.70 2.37 -6.25
N GLY A 210 -19.08 2.81 -7.43
CA GLY A 210 -20.41 2.60 -8.01
C GLY A 210 -20.68 1.13 -8.36
N PRO A 211 -21.89 0.81 -8.86
CA PRO A 211 -22.25 -0.56 -9.19
C PRO A 211 -21.43 -1.10 -10.38
N PRO A 212 -21.27 -2.43 -10.48
CA PRO A 212 -20.72 -3.06 -11.68
C PRO A 212 -21.61 -2.82 -12.91
N PRO A 213 -21.03 -2.85 -14.12
CA PRO A 213 -19.65 -3.26 -14.40
C PRO A 213 -18.66 -2.08 -14.43
N ALA A 214 -19.14 -0.84 -14.33
CA ALA A 214 -18.28 0.34 -14.40
C ALA A 214 -17.40 0.50 -13.14
N CYS A 215 -17.99 0.27 -11.95
CA CYS A 215 -17.28 0.38 -10.66
C CYS A 215 -16.49 1.68 -10.51
N GLU A 216 -17.03 2.78 -11.03
CA GLU A 216 -16.44 4.11 -10.96
C GLU A 216 -16.19 4.51 -9.51
N LEU A 217 -15.13 5.27 -9.24
CA LEU A 217 -14.90 5.82 -7.92
C LEU A 217 -16.05 6.75 -7.54
N ASN A 218 -16.38 6.82 -6.26
CA ASN A 218 -17.22 7.92 -5.81
C ASN A 218 -16.48 9.26 -5.96
N ASP A 219 -17.23 10.35 -6.03
CA ASP A 219 -16.66 11.66 -6.33
C ASP A 219 -15.61 12.15 -5.30
N CYS A 220 -15.63 11.62 -4.06
CA CYS A 220 -14.61 11.94 -3.06
C CYS A 220 -13.27 11.29 -3.38
N LEU A 221 -13.29 9.98 -3.69
CA LEU A 221 -12.09 9.24 -4.06
C LEU A 221 -11.54 9.67 -5.42
N GLU A 222 -12.41 10.08 -6.35
CA GLU A 222 -11.96 10.67 -7.62
C GLU A 222 -11.21 11.99 -7.37
N CYS A 223 -11.75 12.86 -6.51
CA CYS A 223 -11.08 14.11 -6.14
C CYS A 223 -9.71 13.88 -5.49
N ASP A 224 -9.61 12.88 -4.61
CA ASP A 224 -8.35 12.46 -3.98
C ASP A 224 -7.32 12.00 -5.04
N GLU A 225 -7.72 11.10 -5.96
CA GLU A 225 -6.84 10.60 -7.03
C GLU A 225 -6.36 11.70 -7.99
N ASP A 226 -7.18 12.72 -8.23
CA ASP A 226 -6.87 13.85 -9.09
C ASP A 226 -5.97 14.90 -8.39
N GLU A 227 -6.29 15.25 -7.15
CA GLU A 227 -5.65 16.37 -6.45
C GLU A 227 -4.43 15.94 -5.65
N ALA A 228 -4.52 14.86 -4.87
CA ALA A 228 -3.49 14.44 -3.93
C ALA A 228 -2.66 13.27 -4.46
N GLY A 229 -3.32 12.37 -5.19
CA GLY A 229 -2.76 11.15 -5.76
C GLY A 229 -1.42 11.33 -6.51
N PRO A 230 -1.24 12.32 -7.41
CA PRO A 230 0.00 12.46 -8.18
C PRO A 230 1.23 12.67 -7.28
N VAL A 231 1.15 13.60 -6.33
CA VAL A 231 2.23 13.90 -5.38
C VAL A 231 2.45 12.72 -4.44
N PHE A 232 1.38 12.11 -3.92
CA PHE A 232 1.50 10.96 -3.04
C PHE A 232 2.22 9.78 -3.71
N LYS A 233 1.77 9.40 -4.92
CA LYS A 233 2.35 8.29 -5.69
C LYS A 233 3.82 8.54 -6.03
N GLU A 234 4.19 9.79 -6.28
CA GLU A 234 5.58 10.19 -6.51
C GLU A 234 6.45 10.05 -5.25
N VAL A 235 6.01 10.65 -4.14
CA VAL A 235 6.80 10.78 -2.91
C VAL A 235 6.82 9.49 -2.09
N ALA A 236 5.69 8.81 -1.97
CA ALA A 236 5.58 7.56 -1.21
C ALA A 236 6.34 6.42 -1.91
N GLY A 237 6.34 6.40 -3.24
CA GLY A 237 6.91 5.34 -4.08
C GLY A 237 6.09 4.04 -4.04
N ARG A 238 5.76 3.55 -2.85
CA ARG A 238 4.95 2.36 -2.60
C ARG A 238 3.48 2.71 -2.33
N THR A 239 2.59 2.03 -3.04
CA THR A 239 1.16 1.90 -2.71
C THR A 239 0.79 0.42 -2.58
N ARG A 240 -0.44 0.11 -2.14
CA ARG A 240 -0.97 -1.26 -2.12
C ARG A 240 -0.94 -1.90 -3.52
N ARG A 241 -1.56 -1.24 -4.51
CA ARG A 241 -1.53 -1.60 -5.93
C ARG A 241 -0.11 -1.86 -6.47
N ARG A 242 0.83 -0.93 -6.24
CA ARG A 242 2.23 -1.07 -6.71
C ARG A 242 2.97 -2.24 -6.07
N SER A 243 2.49 -2.72 -4.91
CA SER A 243 3.04 -3.88 -4.19
C SER A 243 2.33 -5.19 -4.53
N GLY A 244 1.28 -5.18 -5.36
CA GLY A 244 0.48 -6.38 -5.63
C GLY A 244 -0.37 -6.80 -4.43
N LEU A 245 -0.84 -5.84 -3.63
CA LEU A 245 -1.77 -6.05 -2.52
C LEU A 245 -3.18 -5.65 -2.93
N ASN A 246 -4.18 -6.44 -2.55
CA ASN A 246 -5.59 -6.08 -2.68
C ASN A 246 -5.92 -4.83 -1.84
N GLU A 247 -6.92 -4.06 -2.24
CA GLU A 247 -7.43 -2.90 -1.50
C GLU A 247 -8.96 -2.84 -1.53
N GLU A 248 -9.53 -2.05 -0.62
CA GLU A 248 -10.97 -1.84 -0.42
C GLU A 248 -11.61 -0.92 -1.48
N ILE A 249 -10.83 -0.45 -2.45
CA ILE A 249 -11.27 0.36 -3.58
C ILE A 249 -11.07 -0.45 -4.86
N GLY A 250 -12.12 -0.55 -5.69
CA GLY A 250 -12.05 -1.18 -7.00
C GLY A 250 -11.18 -0.35 -7.93
N ARG A 251 -10.13 -0.96 -8.49
CA ARG A 251 -9.17 -0.32 -9.39
C ARG A 251 -8.97 -1.13 -10.66
N GLY A 252 -8.41 -0.50 -11.69
CA GLY A 252 -8.02 -1.15 -12.93
C GLY A 252 -7.14 -2.36 -12.68
N CYS A 253 -7.43 -3.47 -13.35
CA CYS A 253 -6.67 -4.71 -13.17
C CYS A 253 -5.18 -4.58 -13.55
N ASP A 254 -4.84 -3.64 -14.44
CA ASP A 254 -3.48 -3.32 -14.89
C ASP A 254 -2.71 -2.42 -13.92
N GLU A 255 -3.38 -1.86 -12.91
CA GLU A 255 -2.75 -1.02 -11.89
C GLU A 255 -2.04 -1.84 -10.79
N PHE A 256 -2.39 -3.12 -10.65
CA PHE A 256 -1.79 -4.00 -9.65
C PHE A 256 -0.51 -4.65 -10.17
N ALA A 257 0.56 -4.51 -9.39
CA ALA A 257 1.81 -5.18 -9.68
C ALA A 257 1.70 -6.69 -9.47
N LYS A 258 2.37 -7.46 -10.34
CA LYS A 258 2.53 -8.92 -10.18
C LYS A 258 3.82 -9.21 -9.43
N ILE A 259 3.76 -9.12 -8.10
CA ILE A 259 4.91 -9.30 -7.21
C ILE A 259 4.62 -10.46 -6.27
N ASP A 260 5.58 -11.35 -6.15
CA ASP A 260 5.49 -12.54 -5.30
C ASP A 260 6.13 -12.25 -3.94
N ILE A 261 5.37 -11.67 -3.02
CA ILE A 261 5.91 -11.16 -1.75
C ILE A 261 6.54 -12.29 -0.91
N ASP A 262 6.08 -13.53 -1.04
CA ASP A 262 6.70 -14.68 -0.37
C ASP A 262 8.11 -14.96 -0.90
N LYS A 263 8.39 -14.67 -2.17
CA LYS A 263 9.75 -14.72 -2.74
C LYS A 263 10.60 -13.49 -2.40
N ALA A 264 10.05 -12.49 -1.71
CA ALA A 264 10.83 -11.39 -1.11
C ALA A 264 11.66 -11.86 0.10
N MET A 265 11.50 -13.11 0.49
CA MET A 265 12.36 -13.82 1.42
C MET A 265 13.61 -14.23 0.63
N CYS A 266 14.79 -13.86 1.12
CA CYS A 266 16.08 -14.25 0.54
C CYS A 266 16.11 -15.73 0.13
#